data_AF-A0A6A4GA63-F1
#
_entry.id   AF-A0A6A4GA63-F1
#
_cell.length_a   1.000
_cell.length_b   1.000
_cell.length_c   1.000
_cell.angle_alpha   90.00
_cell.angle_beta   90.00
_cell.angle_gamma   90.00
#
_symmetry.space_group_name_H-M   'P 1'
#
loop_
_entity.id
_entity.type
_entity.pdbx_description
1 polymer ?
#
loop_
_entity_poly.entity_id
_entity_poly.type
_entity_poly.pdbx_seq_one_letter_code
_entity_poly.pdbx_strand_id
1 'polypeptide(L)'
;MIPRNKAHRNARSKERASIRTQHTSSDKLKPTDPSLENFAKKIQEHFGWSHPLRDFQINAIRHLLCGKDVLVHAGTGSGKTAIVAGPHVHPSSKGKVTIMVLPLIALQDEQVN
;
A
#
# COMPACT_ATOMS: atom_id res chain seq x y z
N MET A 1 6.77 37.71 -20.30
CA MET A 1 7.42 36.50 -19.74
C MET A 1 7.84 36.81 -18.31
N ILE A 2 7.16 36.26 -17.30
CA ILE A 2 7.47 36.56 -15.88
C ILE A 2 8.80 35.88 -15.52
N PRO A 3 9.82 36.59 -14.99
CA PRO A 3 11.09 35.98 -14.63
C PRO A 3 10.91 35.00 -13.46
N ARG A 4 11.21 33.72 -13.67
CA ARG A 4 11.24 32.72 -12.60
C ARG A 4 12.50 32.91 -11.77
N ASN A 5 12.35 33.43 -10.56
CA ASN A 5 13.44 33.65 -9.62
C ASN A 5 14.03 32.31 -9.12
N LYS A 6 15.30 32.03 -9.44
CA LYS A 6 15.99 30.76 -9.13
C LYS A 6 16.07 30.46 -7.63
N ALA A 7 16.13 31.49 -6.78
CA ALA A 7 16.21 31.34 -5.33
C ALA A 7 14.95 30.69 -4.72
N HIS A 8 13.75 31.08 -5.19
CA HIS A 8 12.48 30.49 -4.73
C HIS A 8 12.34 29.01 -5.09
N ARG A 9 12.93 28.58 -6.21
CA ARG A 9 12.88 27.17 -6.65
C ARG A 9 13.70 26.27 -5.72
N ASN A 10 14.87 26.74 -5.27
CA ASN A 10 15.76 25.97 -4.39
C ASN A 10 15.24 25.92 -2.95
N ALA A 11 14.58 26.98 -2.47
CA ALA A 11 13.92 26.99 -1.16
C ALA A 11 12.76 25.97 -1.12
N ARG A 12 11.87 25.99 -2.14
CA ARG A 12 10.79 24.99 -2.26
C ARG A 12 11.28 23.56 -2.41
N SER A 13 12.41 23.31 -3.09
CA SER A 13 12.94 21.95 -3.22
C SER A 13 13.48 21.43 -1.91
N LYS A 14 14.16 22.28 -1.11
CA LYS A 14 14.66 21.91 0.22
C LYS A 14 13.52 21.67 1.21
N GLU A 15 12.50 22.52 1.20
CA GLU A 15 11.29 22.39 2.02
C GLU A 15 10.50 21.11 1.67
N ARG A 16 10.32 20.81 0.38
CA ARG A 16 9.72 19.54 -0.07
C ARG A 16 10.56 18.32 0.32
N ALA A 17 11.88 18.43 0.27
CA ALA A 17 12.77 17.37 0.70
C ALA A 17 12.66 17.14 2.21
N SER A 18 12.67 18.18 3.05
CA SER A 18 12.55 18.06 4.50
C SER A 18 11.18 17.52 4.94
N ILE A 19 10.09 17.95 4.30
CA ILE A 19 8.75 17.39 4.53
C ILE A 19 8.71 15.90 4.17
N ARG A 20 9.36 15.50 3.07
CA ARG A 20 9.48 14.09 2.68
C ARG A 20 10.28 13.29 3.70
N THR A 21 11.39 13.81 4.22
CA THR A 21 12.25 13.10 5.17
C THR A 21 11.53 12.85 6.50
N GLN A 22 10.73 13.83 6.98
CA GLN A 22 10.01 13.73 8.25
C GLN A 22 8.86 12.70 8.24
N HIS A 23 8.24 12.43 7.09
CA HIS A 23 7.17 11.43 6.98
C HIS A 23 7.67 10.01 6.63
N THR A 24 8.95 9.86 6.27
CA THR A 24 9.50 8.56 5.81
C THR A 24 10.13 7.70 6.91
N SER A 25 10.21 8.20 8.15
CA SER A 25 11.15 7.68 9.15
C SER A 25 10.64 6.62 10.13
N SER A 26 9.43 6.04 9.98
CA SER A 26 9.05 4.91 10.86
C SER A 26 8.22 3.85 10.15
N ASP A 27 8.73 2.61 10.19
CA ASP A 27 8.02 1.34 9.92
C ASP A 27 7.77 0.93 8.46
N LYS A 28 8.74 1.14 7.55
CA LYS A 28 8.77 0.37 6.30
C LYS A 28 9.57 -0.92 6.51
N LEU A 29 8.94 -2.07 6.23
CA LEU A 29 9.62 -3.36 6.32
C LEU A 29 10.69 -3.47 5.23
N LYS A 30 11.80 -4.11 5.56
CA LYS A 30 12.79 -4.50 4.54
C LYS A 30 12.25 -5.72 3.79
N PRO A 31 12.60 -5.92 2.51
CA PRO A 31 12.18 -7.11 1.77
C PRO A 31 12.62 -8.44 2.40
N THR A 32 13.68 -8.42 3.22
CA THR A 32 14.25 -9.55 3.95
C THR A 32 13.74 -9.65 5.40
N ASP A 33 12.72 -8.88 5.75
CA ASP A 33 12.19 -8.88 7.12
C ASP A 33 11.53 -10.23 7.43
N PRO A 34 11.92 -10.94 8.51
CA PRO A 34 11.34 -12.23 8.88
C PRO A 34 9.83 -12.16 9.15
N SER A 35 9.28 -11.00 9.50
CA SER A 35 7.83 -10.82 9.69
C SER A 35 7.02 -10.99 8.39
N LEU A 36 7.67 -10.89 7.24
CA LEU A 36 7.10 -11.19 5.93
C LEU A 36 7.06 -12.70 5.62
N GLU A 37 7.59 -13.57 6.49
CA GLU A 37 7.41 -15.00 6.35
C GLU A 37 5.99 -15.41 6.77
N ASN A 38 5.38 -16.33 6.02
CA ASN A 38 4.04 -16.89 6.29
C ASN A 38 2.90 -15.86 6.39
N PHE A 39 3.12 -14.59 6.01
CA PHE A 39 2.09 -13.55 6.09
C PHE A 39 0.84 -13.89 5.24
N ALA A 40 1.01 -14.55 4.10
CA ALA A 40 -0.10 -14.98 3.24
C ALA A 40 -1.05 -15.94 3.97
N LYS A 41 -0.49 -16.86 4.79
CA LYS A 41 -1.27 -17.78 5.61
C LYS A 41 -2.04 -17.03 6.71
N LYS A 42 -1.39 -16.08 7.38
CA LYS A 42 -2.04 -15.21 8.37
C LYS A 42 -3.21 -14.41 7.77
N ILE A 43 -3.05 -13.90 6.54
CA ILE A 43 -4.12 -13.21 5.82
C ILE A 43 -5.27 -14.17 5.54
N GLN A 44 -4.97 -15.36 5.01
CA GLN A 44 -5.98 -16.37 4.74
C GLN A 44 -6.78 -16.75 6.00
N GLU A 45 -6.09 -17.00 7.11
CA GLU A 45 -6.69 -17.33 8.41
C GLU A 45 -7.53 -16.17 8.94
N HIS A 46 -7.02 -14.93 8.88
CA HIS A 46 -7.72 -13.74 9.35
C HIS A 46 -9.06 -13.50 8.62
N PHE A 47 -9.11 -13.77 7.31
CA PHE A 47 -10.33 -13.59 6.52
C PHE A 47 -11.15 -14.88 6.35
N GLY A 48 -10.73 -16.01 6.94
CA GLY A 48 -11.42 -17.29 6.80
C GLY A 48 -11.53 -17.79 5.35
N TRP A 49 -10.59 -17.43 4.47
CA TRP A 49 -10.66 -17.80 3.06
C TRP A 49 -10.32 -19.28 2.86
N SER A 50 -11.20 -19.99 2.16
CA SER A 50 -11.02 -21.42 1.82
C SER A 50 -9.91 -21.65 0.78
N HIS A 51 -9.57 -20.62 0.00
CA HIS A 51 -8.57 -20.69 -1.05
C HIS A 51 -7.34 -19.87 -0.67
N PRO A 52 -6.12 -20.31 -1.04
CA PRO A 52 -4.91 -19.54 -0.81
C PRO A 52 -4.89 -18.27 -1.68
N LEU A 53 -4.13 -17.27 -1.23
CA LEU A 53 -3.82 -16.12 -2.07
C LEU A 53 -3.03 -16.56 -3.31
N ARG A 54 -3.29 -15.89 -4.43
CA ARG A 54 -2.56 -16.05 -5.68
C ARG A 54 -1.23 -15.29 -5.63
N ASP A 55 -0.23 -15.75 -6.38
CA ASP A 55 1.12 -15.18 -6.36
C ASP A 55 1.17 -13.68 -6.60
N PHE A 56 0.35 -13.14 -7.51
CA PHE A 56 0.32 -11.71 -7.77
C PHE A 56 -0.22 -10.90 -6.57
N GLN A 57 -1.14 -11.47 -5.80
CA GLN A 57 -1.67 -10.84 -4.58
C GLN A 57 -0.59 -10.83 -3.49
N ILE A 58 0.06 -11.97 -3.28
CA ILE A 58 1.17 -12.12 -2.31
C ILE A 58 2.27 -11.12 -2.64
N ASN A 59 2.70 -11.09 -3.90
CA ASN A 59 3.75 -10.16 -4.34
C ASN A 59 3.34 -8.71 -4.15
N ALA A 60 2.13 -8.31 -4.53
CA ALA A 60 1.68 -6.93 -4.38
C ALA A 60 1.62 -6.51 -2.90
N ILE A 61 1.04 -7.33 -2.03
CA ILE A 61 0.94 -7.06 -0.58
C ILE A 61 2.33 -6.91 0.03
N ARG A 62 3.28 -7.80 -0.31
CA ARG A 62 4.66 -7.72 0.17
C ARG A 62 5.32 -6.39 -0.22
N HIS A 63 5.15 -5.94 -1.46
CA HIS A 63 5.71 -4.67 -1.93
C HIS A 63 5.04 -3.46 -1.24
N LEU A 64 3.73 -3.49 -1.02
CA LEU A 64 3.01 -2.45 -0.27
C LEU A 64 3.50 -2.36 1.19
N LEU A 65 3.71 -3.49 1.86
CA LEU A 65 4.27 -3.56 3.22
C LEU A 65 5.71 -3.02 3.29
N CYS A 66 6.47 -3.15 2.21
CA CYS A 66 7.79 -2.52 2.05
C CYS A 66 7.72 -1.04 1.62
N GLY A 67 6.52 -0.48 1.50
CA GLY A 67 6.27 0.90 1.09
C GLY A 67 6.72 1.22 -0.33
N LYS A 68 6.53 0.28 -1.26
CA LYS A 68 6.78 0.41 -2.71
C LYS A 68 5.46 0.66 -3.45
N ASP A 69 5.56 1.36 -4.58
CA ASP A 69 4.44 1.54 -5.51
C ASP A 69 4.26 0.26 -6.35
N VAL A 70 3.01 -0.14 -6.60
CA VAL A 70 2.68 -1.40 -7.30
C VAL A 70 1.60 -1.14 -8.35
N LEU A 71 1.84 -1.62 -9.58
CA LEU A 71 0.83 -1.71 -10.63
C LEU A 71 0.44 -3.18 -10.83
N VAL A 72 -0.84 -3.49 -10.72
CA VAL A 72 -1.36 -4.86 -10.88
C VAL A 72 -2.29 -4.92 -12.08
N HIS A 73 -1.95 -5.76 -13.05
CA HIS A 73 -2.83 -6.09 -14.16
C HIS A 73 -3.40 -7.50 -13.93
N ALA A 74 -4.69 -7.58 -13.63
CA ALA A 74 -5.40 -8.84 -13.44
C ALA A 74 -6.88 -8.71 -13.82
N GLY A 75 -7.45 -9.78 -14.39
CA GLY A 75 -8.84 -9.81 -14.83
C GLY A 75 -9.87 -9.57 -13.72
N THR A 76 -11.11 -9.27 -14.10
CA THR A 76 -12.25 -9.16 -13.16
C THR A 76 -12.47 -10.49 -12.42
N GLY A 77 -12.92 -10.43 -11.16
CA GLY A 77 -13.10 -11.62 -10.33
C GLY A 77 -11.81 -12.31 -9.85
N SER A 78 -10.63 -11.80 -10.20
CA SER A 78 -9.35 -12.38 -9.76
C SER A 78 -9.03 -12.16 -8.28
N GLY A 79 -9.86 -11.41 -7.55
CA GLY A 79 -9.66 -11.08 -6.14
C GLY A 79 -8.71 -9.91 -5.88
N LYS A 80 -8.66 -8.90 -6.77
CA LYS A 80 -7.77 -7.73 -6.61
C LYS A 80 -7.92 -7.03 -5.25
N THR A 81 -9.13 -6.99 -4.70
CA THR A 81 -9.44 -6.35 -3.40
C THR A 81 -8.63 -6.93 -2.24
N ALA A 82 -8.21 -8.19 -2.30
CA ALA A 82 -7.34 -8.81 -1.29
C ALA A 82 -6.02 -8.05 -1.11
N ILE A 83 -5.52 -7.37 -2.16
CA ILE A 83 -4.27 -6.60 -2.11
C ILE A 83 -4.40 -5.35 -1.23
N VAL A 84 -5.61 -4.78 -1.17
CA VAL A 84 -5.91 -3.60 -0.35
C VAL A 84 -6.08 -3.99 1.12
N ALA A 85 -6.78 -5.10 1.38
CA ALA A 85 -7.06 -5.58 2.74
C ALA A 85 -5.85 -6.25 3.40
N GLY A 86 -5.05 -7.00 2.63
CA GLY A 86 -3.94 -7.82 3.13
C GLY A 86 -2.93 -7.09 4.03
N PRO A 87 -2.46 -5.87 3.68
CA PRO A 87 -1.52 -5.13 4.52
C PRO A 87 -2.02 -4.87 5.95
N HIS A 88 -3.33 -4.73 6.17
CA HIS A 88 -3.91 -4.42 7.48
C HIS A 88 -3.86 -5.57 8.48
N VAL A 89 -3.66 -6.80 8.00
CA VAL A 89 -3.43 -7.97 8.87
C VAL A 89 -2.03 -7.93 9.49
N HIS A 90 -1.08 -7.21 8.86
CA HIS A 90 0.29 -7.14 9.35
C HIS A 90 0.42 -6.16 10.53
N PRO A 91 1.13 -6.50 11.63
CA PRO A 91 1.28 -5.62 12.79
C PRO A 91 1.88 -4.24 12.47
N SER A 92 2.75 -4.16 11.46
CA SER A 92 3.32 -2.88 11.01
C SER A 92 2.28 -1.90 10.43
N SER A 93 1.05 -2.37 10.16
CA SER A 93 -0.06 -1.54 9.69
C SER A 93 -1.01 -1.11 10.80
N LYS A 94 -0.75 -1.48 12.06
CA LYS A 94 -1.60 -1.09 13.19
C LYS A 94 -1.73 0.43 13.29
N GLY A 95 -2.97 0.92 13.32
CA GLY A 95 -3.27 2.36 13.38
C GLY A 95 -3.08 3.11 12.05
N LYS A 96 -2.71 2.42 10.96
CA LYS A 96 -2.63 3.02 9.62
C LYS A 96 -3.99 2.91 8.91
N VAL A 97 -4.22 3.84 7.98
CA VAL A 97 -5.45 3.90 7.18
C VAL A 97 -5.06 3.77 5.69
N THR A 98 -5.85 3.02 4.94
CA THR A 98 -5.76 2.99 3.46
C THR A 98 -6.88 3.82 2.87
N ILE A 99 -6.52 4.74 1.98
CA ILE A 99 -7.48 5.49 1.16
C ILE A 99 -7.66 4.74 -0.14
N MET A 100 -8.85 4.17 -0.34
CA MET A 100 -9.23 3.49 -1.57
C MET A 100 -10.12 4.42 -2.41
N VAL A 101 -9.67 4.75 -3.62
CA VAL A 101 -10.40 5.61 -4.53
C VAL A 101 -11.10 4.75 -5.57
N LEU A 102 -12.42 4.74 -5.53
CA LEU A 102 -13.27 4.03 -6.48
C LEU A 102 -14.09 5.04 -7.30
N PRO A 103 -14.24 4.85 -8.61
CA PRO A 103 -15.08 5.73 -9.43
C PRO A 103 -16.59 5.46 -9.25
N LEU A 104 -16.97 4.28 -8.74
CA LEU A 104 -18.36 3.84 -8.63
C LEU A 104 -18.73 3.60 -7.17
N ILE A 105 -19.75 4.30 -6.66
CA ILE A 105 -20.26 4.16 -5.29
C ILE A 105 -20.81 2.75 -5.07
N ALA A 106 -21.54 2.19 -6.04
CA ALA A 106 -22.06 0.83 -5.94
C ALA A 106 -20.97 -0.24 -5.69
N LEU A 107 -19.76 -0.02 -6.24
CA LEU A 107 -18.63 -0.92 -6.01
C LEU A 107 -18.02 -0.76 -4.60
N GLN A 108 -18.13 0.44 -4.03
CA GLN A 108 -17.72 0.68 -2.64
C GLN A 108 -18.66 -0.05 -1.68
N ASP A 109 -19.97 0.04 -1.93
CA ASP A 109 -20.99 -0.59 -1.08
C ASP A 109 -20.83 -2.12 -1.05
N GLU A 110 -20.44 -2.75 -2.16
CA GLU A 110 -20.15 -4.20 -2.21
C GLU A 110 -18.95 -4.60 -1.34
N GLN A 111 -18.00 -3.70 -1.08
CA GLN A 111 -16.73 -4.03 -0.43
C GLN A 111 -16.71 -3.77 1.08
N VAL A 112 -17.67 -3.00 1.58
CA VAL A 112 -17.81 -2.67 3.02
C VAL A 112 -18.83 -3.53 3.75
N ASN A 113 -19.68 -4.24 3.01
CA ASN A 113 -20.72 -5.14 3.52
C ASN A 113 -20.24 -6.60 3.47
#